data_AF-A0A942NMX8-F1
#
_entry.id   AF-A0A942NMX8-F1
#
_cell.length_a   1.000
_cell.length_b   1.000
_cell.length_c   1.000
_cell.angle_alpha   90.00
_cell.angle_beta   90.00
_cell.angle_gamma   90.00
#
_symmetry.space_group_name_H-M   'P 1'
#
loop_
_entity.id
_entity.type
_entity.pdbx_description
1 polymer ?
#
loop_
_entity_poly.entity_id
_entity_poly.type
_entity_poly.pdbx_seq_one_letter_code
_entity_poly.pdbx_strand_id
1 'polypeptide(L)' 'MSDKHKQCDLCGLDVEVEGFELKTTEGDKKFCCEGCKGIYHMLHEEQVLSETPENTNNH' A
#
# COMPACT_ATOMS: atom_id res chain seq x y z
N MET A 1 -22.73 -7.81 13.78
CA MET A 1 -21.98 -6.68 13.23
C MET A 1 -20.94 -7.29 12.30
N SER A 2 -20.95 -6.95 11.02
CA SER A 2 -19.90 -7.40 10.11
C SER A 2 -18.85 -6.31 10.10
N ASP A 3 -17.99 -6.36 11.11
CA ASP A 3 -16.74 -5.61 11.14
C ASP A 3 -15.96 -6.09 9.91
N LYS A 4 -16.03 -5.32 8.82
CA LYS A 4 -15.30 -5.62 7.58
C LYS A 4 -13.84 -5.25 7.84
N HIS A 5 -13.13 -6.13 8.54
CA HIS A 5 -11.69 -6.04 8.67
C HIS A 5 -11.11 -5.99 7.25
N LYS A 6 -10.28 -4.98 6.99
CA LYS A 6 -9.63 -4.85 5.68
C LYS A 6 -8.59 -5.98 5.59
N GLN A 7 -8.62 -6.72 4.49
CA GLN A 7 -7.66 -7.80 4.25
C GLN A 7 -6.43 -7.27 3.53
N CYS A 8 -5.28 -7.87 3.82
CA CYS A 8 -4.02 -7.60 3.16
C CYS A 8 -4.13 -7.98 1.68
N ASP A 9 -3.83 -7.03 0.79
CA ASP A 9 -3.89 -7.22 -0.67
C ASP A 9 -2.85 -8.23 -1.20
N LEU A 10 -1.87 -8.64 -0.39
CA LEU A 10 -0.89 -9.68 -0.77
C LEU A 10 -1.23 -11.08 -0.22
N CYS A 11 -1.46 -11.20 1.09
CA CYS A 11 -1.57 -12.50 1.76
C CYS A 11 -3.00 -12.86 2.23
N GLY A 12 -3.94 -11.92 2.14
CA GLY A 12 -5.35 -12.13 2.53
C GLY A 12 -5.62 -12.19 4.05
N LEU A 13 -4.60 -12.02 4.90
CA LEU A 13 -4.76 -11.92 6.35
C LEU A 13 -5.34 -10.56 6.75
N ASP A 14 -5.93 -10.48 7.93
CA ASP A 14 -6.46 -9.22 8.46
C ASP A 14 -5.36 -8.16 8.65
N VAL A 15 -5.67 -6.92 8.28
CA VAL A 15 -4.83 -5.76 8.57
C VAL A 15 -5.19 -5.26 9.96
N GLU A 16 -4.40 -5.66 10.96
CA GLU A 16 -4.58 -5.22 12.36
C GLU A 16 -3.99 -3.83 12.62
N VAL A 17 -3.05 -3.39 11.80
CA VAL A 17 -2.33 -2.11 11.94
C VAL A 17 -2.33 -1.33 10.62
N GLU A 18 -2.71 -0.06 10.68
CA GLU A 18 -2.66 0.86 9.54
C GLU A 18 -1.24 1.44 9.34
N GLY A 19 -0.95 1.97 8.15
CA GLY A 19 0.33 2.62 7.83
C GLY A 19 1.16 1.91 6.75
N PHE A 20 0.77 0.71 6.35
CA PHE A 20 1.39 -0.01 5.22
C PHE A 20 0.48 0.06 3.99
N GLU A 21 0.65 1.12 3.21
CA GLU A 21 -0.15 1.38 2.02
C GLU A 21 0.75 1.69 0.81
N LEU A 22 0.28 1.33 -0.38
CA LEU A 22 0.88 1.71 -1.67
C LEU A 22 -0.19 2.28 -2.58
N LYS A 23 0.13 3.40 -3.22
CA LYS A 23 -0.67 3.94 -4.31
C LYS A 23 -0.27 3.22 -5.58
N THR A 24 -1.23 2.61 -6.26
CA THR A 24 -1.00 1.97 -7.55
C THR A 24 -1.95 2.52 -8.60
N THR A 25 -1.66 2.25 -9.87
CA THR A 25 -2.55 2.57 -10.99
C THR A 25 -3.92 1.89 -10.88
N GLU A 26 -4.02 0.81 -10.12
CA GLU A 26 -5.26 0.05 -9.85
C GLU A 26 -6.00 0.51 -8.59
N GLY A 27 -5.43 1.48 -7.86
CA GLY A 27 -5.98 2.02 -6.61
C GLY A 27 -5.05 1.84 -5.41
N ASP A 28 -5.48 2.33 -4.26
CA ASP A 28 -4.72 2.23 -3.01
C ASP A 28 -4.78 0.78 -2.48
N LYS A 29 -3.60 0.19 -2.24
CA LYS A 29 -3.41 -1.15 -1.67
C LYS A 29 -3.01 -1.06 -0.21
N LYS A 30 -3.50 -1.99 0.62
CA LYS A 30 -3.27 -2.06 2.06
C LYS A 30 -2.62 -3.39 2.44
N PHE A 31 -1.69 -3.35 3.38
CA PHE A 31 -0.89 -4.50 3.79
C PHE A 31 -0.89 -4.67 5.30
N CYS A 32 -0.80 -5.92 5.77
CA CYS A 32 -0.75 -6.21 7.21
C CYS A 32 0.61 -5.87 7.84
N CYS A 33 1.67 -5.75 7.03
CA CYS A 33 3.02 -5.43 7.50
C CYS A 33 3.90 -4.85 6.37
N GLU A 34 5.05 -4.29 6.75
CA GLU A 34 6.06 -3.77 5.81
C GLU A 34 6.56 -4.83 4.83
N GLY A 35 6.70 -6.08 5.27
CA GLY A 35 7.14 -7.18 4.41
C GLY A 35 6.19 -7.43 3.23
N CYS A 36 4.87 -7.41 3.49
CA CYS A 36 3.88 -7.56 2.42
C CYS A 36 3.89 -6.36 1.47
N LYS A 37 4.04 -5.14 2.00
CA LYS A 37 4.21 -3.92 1.20
C LYS A 37 5.42 -4.02 0.27
N GLY A 38 6.59 -4.38 0.81
CA GLY A 38 7.84 -4.48 0.05
C GLY A 38 7.79 -5.54 -1.05
N ILE A 39 7.24 -6.73 -0.75
CA ILE A 39 7.07 -7.79 -1.74
C ILE A 39 6.11 -7.35 -2.85
N TYR A 40 4.98 -6.74 -2.51
CA TYR A 40 4.04 -6.24 -3.52
C TYR A 40 4.70 -5.17 -4.39
N HIS A 41 5.44 -4.23 -3.79
CA HIS A 41 6.19 -3.21 -4.54
C HIS A 41 7.19 -3.81 -5.52
N MET A 42 7.92 -4.86 -5.12
CA MET A 42 8.88 -5.55 -5.99
C MET A 42 8.21 -6.33 -7.12
N LEU A 43 7.06 -6.97 -6.85
CA LEU A 43 6.35 -7.76 -7.85
C LEU A 43 5.55 -6.89 -8.83
N HIS A 44 5.12 -5.71 -8.40
CA HIS A 44 4.24 -4.81 -9.14
C HIS A 44 4.86 -3.41 -9.31
N GLU A 45 6.19 -3.31 -9.41
CA GLU A 45 6.91 -2.02 -9.42
C GLU A 45 6.38 -1.06 -10.50
N GLU A 46 6.02 -1.58 -11.66
CA GLU A 46 5.48 -0.80 -12.79
C GLU A 46 4.09 -0.20 -12.51
N GLN A 47 3.37 -0.78 -11.55
CA GLN A 47 2.02 -0.36 -11.17
C GLN A 47 2.05 0.60 -9.99
N VAL A 48 3.14 0.61 -9.22
CA VAL A 48 3.29 1.53 -8.08
C VAL A 48 3.46 2.94 -8.63
N LEU A 49 2.52 3.81 -8.25
CA LEU A 49 2.68 5.23 -8.48
C LEU A 49 3.77 5.69 -7.51
N SER A 50 4.94 6.04 -8.05
CA SER A 50 6.00 6.61 -7.25
C SER A 50 5.43 7.79 -6.46
N GLU A 51 5.69 7.83 -5.16
CA GLU A 51 5.51 9.02 -4.36
C GLU A 51 6.54 10.04 -4.84
N THR A 52 6.33 10.62 -6.03
CA THR A 52 7.07 11.81 -6.42
C THR A 52 6.65 12.87 -5.41
N PRO A 53 7.56 13.41 -4.58
CA PRO A 53 7.27 14.64 -3.89
C PRO A 53 7.07 15.67 -5.00
N GLU A 54 5.83 16.07 -5.23
CA GLU A 54 5.55 17.30 -5.96
C GLU A 54 6.22 18.43 -5.18
N ASN A 55 7.37 18.86 -5.72
CA ASN A 55 8.00 20.15 -5.60
C ASN A 55 7.39 21.12 -4.54
N THR A 56 8.10 21.36 -3.44
CA THR A 56 8.05 22.66 -2.74
C THR A 56 9.31 23.44 -3.10
N ASN A 57 9.24 24.16 -4.22
CA ASN A 57 10.08 25.33 -4.50
C ASN A 57 9.70 26.43 -3.51
N ASN A 58 10.51 26.66 -2.47
CA ASN A 58 10.47 27.90 -1.71
C ASN A 58 11.87 28.52 -1.62
N HIS A 59 12.09 29.47 -2.55
CA HIS A 59 12.99 30.63 -2.58
C HIS A 59 14.45 30.48 -2.12
#